data_AF-A0A356GRZ4-F1
#
_entry.id   AF-A0A356GRZ4-F1
#
_cell.length_a   1.000
_cell.length_b   1.000
_cell.length_c   1.000
_cell.angle_alpha   90.00
_cell.angle_beta   90.00
_cell.angle_gamma   90.00
#
_symmetry.space_group_name_H-M   'P 1'
#
loop_
_entity.id
_entity.type
_entity.pdbx_description
1 polymer ?
#
loop_
_entity_poly.entity_id
_entity_poly.type
_entity_poly.pdbx_seq_one_letter_code
_entity_poly.pdbx_strand_id
1 'polypeptide(L)'
;MISNSLSPADRAGKEGKMKCLAKLGGAAAAVIILTMAWAGSALAHCDTMDGPVVTLAKKALDKGDVNLLLPWVAKEKEGEIREAFDLVSAVRGKGPKENELADRYFFETLVRVHREGEGAPFTGLKPAGLDLGPAIPAADKALETGNPKPLLALIEEKIHGGIHKYYVEAMERKKHAGDSVEAGRAYVGAYVPFLHFVERLYVDATTPIAHGAGDVGGAGPGHPEPAVAGKHAH
;
A
#
# COMPACT_ATOMS: atom_id res chain seq x y z
N MET A 1 -5.16 22.42 -68.90
CA MET A 1 -4.90 21.62 -67.68
C MET A 1 -6.18 21.59 -66.86
N ILE A 2 -7.13 20.74 -67.30
CA ILE A 2 -7.70 19.62 -66.54
C ILE A 2 -8.18 20.02 -65.14
N SER A 3 -9.45 20.44 -65.09
CA SER A 3 -10.30 20.46 -63.90
C SER A 3 -10.63 19.01 -63.52
N ASN A 4 -10.41 18.61 -62.28
CA ASN A 4 -10.76 17.26 -61.80
C ASN A 4 -11.86 17.37 -60.74
N SER A 5 -13.10 17.17 -61.18
CA SER A 5 -14.28 16.98 -60.35
C SER A 5 -14.27 15.54 -59.80
N LEU A 6 -14.25 15.41 -58.48
CA LEU A 6 -14.47 14.12 -57.81
C LEU A 6 -15.96 13.73 -57.89
N SER A 7 -16.19 12.47 -58.25
CA SER A 7 -17.52 11.88 -58.49
C SER A 7 -18.29 11.58 -57.19
N PRO A 8 -19.64 11.59 -57.18
CA PRO A 8 -20.45 11.44 -55.96
C PRO A 8 -20.31 10.10 -55.20
N ALA A 9 -19.68 9.08 -55.80
CA ALA A 9 -19.53 7.76 -55.20
C ALA A 9 -18.55 7.73 -54.00
N ASP A 10 -17.59 8.66 -53.92
CA ASP A 10 -16.59 8.68 -52.85
C ASP A 10 -17.08 9.32 -51.54
N ARG A 11 -18.21 10.05 -51.56
CA ARG A 11 -18.80 10.63 -50.34
C ARG A 11 -19.64 9.61 -49.54
N ALA A 12 -20.25 8.64 -50.20
CA ALA A 12 -21.10 7.62 -49.55
C ALA A 12 -20.29 6.58 -48.74
N GLY A 13 -19.02 6.34 -49.08
CA GLY A 13 -18.17 5.36 -48.39
C GLY A 13 -17.64 5.81 -47.02
N LYS A 14 -17.62 7.12 -46.73
CA LYS A 14 -17.12 7.66 -45.45
C LYS A 14 -18.19 7.74 -44.37
N GLU A 15 -19.46 7.94 -44.72
CA GLU A 15 -20.54 8.04 -43.73
C GLU A 15 -20.99 6.68 -43.16
N GLY A 16 -20.80 5.58 -43.91
CA GLY A 16 -21.09 4.22 -43.43
C GLY A 16 -20.08 3.66 -42.42
N LYS A 17 -18.84 4.17 -42.40
CA LYS A 17 -17.78 3.69 -41.49
C LYS A 17 -17.86 4.29 -40.09
N MET A 18 -18.60 5.38 -39.88
CA MET A 18 -18.71 6.07 -38.59
C MET A 18 -19.86 5.60 -37.70
N LYS A 19 -20.69 4.63 -38.14
CA LYS A 19 -21.85 4.16 -37.37
C LYS A 19 -21.75 2.71 -36.86
N CYS A 20 -20.62 2.03 -37.04
CA CYS A 20 -20.43 0.65 -36.56
C CYS A 20 -19.46 0.51 -35.37
N LEU A 21 -19.14 1.60 -34.67
CA LEU A 21 -18.21 1.61 -33.54
C LEU A 21 -18.86 2.07 -32.22
N ALA A 22 -20.18 1.97 -32.11
CA ALA A 22 -20.91 2.23 -30.88
C ALA A 22 -21.80 1.02 -30.58
N LYS A 23 -21.20 -0.04 -30.02
CA LYS A 23 -21.81 -1.12 -29.22
C LYS A 23 -20.83 -2.30 -29.10
N LEU A 24 -19.72 -2.12 -28.39
CA LEU A 24 -19.03 -3.27 -27.78
C LEU A 24 -18.59 -2.89 -26.37
N GLY A 25 -19.45 -3.28 -25.43
CA GLY A 25 -19.11 -3.72 -24.07
C GLY A 25 -18.07 -2.91 -23.30
N GLY A 26 -18.54 -1.84 -22.66
CA GLY A 26 -17.94 -1.37 -21.42
C GLY A 26 -18.05 -2.46 -20.36
N ALA A 27 -17.02 -3.29 -20.25
CA ALA A 27 -16.81 -4.22 -19.12
C ALA A 27 -15.33 -4.54 -18.88
N ALA A 28 -14.41 -4.16 -19.77
CA ALA A 28 -12.98 -4.43 -19.60
C ALA A 28 -12.21 -3.33 -18.84
N ALA A 29 -12.80 -2.14 -18.65
CA ALA A 29 -12.13 -1.01 -17.98
C ALA A 29 -12.33 -0.97 -16.44
N ALA A 30 -13.18 -1.83 -15.88
CA ALA A 30 -13.51 -1.78 -14.44
C ALA A 30 -12.55 -2.58 -13.54
N VAL A 31 -11.57 -3.33 -14.09
CA VAL A 31 -10.73 -4.23 -13.30
C VAL A 31 -9.35 -3.64 -12.94
N ILE A 32 -8.97 -2.48 -13.49
CA ILE A 32 -7.63 -1.91 -13.27
C ILE A 32 -7.62 -0.75 -12.24
N ILE A 33 -8.78 -0.26 -11.79
CA ILE A 33 -8.88 0.83 -10.80
C ILE A 33 -9.40 0.29 -9.47
N LEU A 34 -8.66 -0.62 -8.83
CA LEU A 34 -8.89 -0.95 -7.41
C LEU A 34 -7.63 -1.53 -6.75
N THR A 35 -6.47 -0.92 -6.96
CA THR A 35 -5.21 -1.35 -6.30
C THR A 35 -4.61 -0.29 -5.38
N MET A 36 -5.08 0.97 -5.39
CA MET A 36 -4.50 2.05 -4.58
C MET A 36 -5.02 2.13 -3.13
N ALA A 37 -6.04 1.36 -2.75
CA ALA A 37 -6.68 1.52 -1.44
C ALA A 37 -5.98 0.78 -0.28
N TRP A 38 -5.01 -0.10 -0.54
CA TRP A 38 -4.50 -1.01 0.50
C TRP A 38 -3.21 -0.56 1.19
N ALA A 39 -2.45 0.36 0.60
CA ALA A 39 -1.31 0.98 1.28
C ALA A 39 -1.72 1.97 2.39
N GLY A 40 -3.03 2.23 2.57
CA GLY A 40 -3.54 3.26 3.47
C GLY A 40 -3.50 2.91 4.95
N SER A 41 -3.67 1.65 5.35
CA SER A 41 -3.89 1.30 6.76
C SER A 41 -2.62 1.42 7.62
N ALA A 42 -1.46 0.96 7.14
CA ALA A 42 -0.20 1.10 7.86
C ALA A 42 0.24 2.57 7.95
N LEU A 43 0.04 3.34 6.87
CA LEU A 43 0.30 4.77 6.87
C LEU A 43 -0.64 5.52 7.83
N ALA A 44 -1.93 5.16 7.84
CA ALA A 44 -2.90 5.72 8.77
C ALA A 44 -2.55 5.41 10.21
N HIS A 45 -1.97 4.23 10.50
CA HIS A 45 -1.57 3.87 11.85
C HIS A 45 -0.60 4.90 12.47
N CYS A 46 0.45 5.30 11.75
CA CYS A 46 1.40 6.33 12.21
C CYS A 46 0.77 7.74 12.35
N ASP A 47 -0.29 8.01 11.59
CA ASP A 47 -0.96 9.32 11.54
C ASP A 47 -2.14 9.47 12.54
N THR A 48 -2.47 8.45 13.31
CA THR A 48 -3.66 8.45 14.20
C THR A 48 -3.40 9.02 15.59
N MET A 49 -4.44 9.60 16.20
CA MET A 49 -4.41 10.12 17.59
C MET A 49 -4.08 9.05 18.66
N ASP A 50 -4.33 7.78 18.35
CA ASP A 50 -4.01 6.59 19.16
C ASP A 50 -2.89 5.74 18.53
N GLY A 51 -2.28 6.22 17.45
CA GLY A 51 -1.13 5.62 16.80
C GLY A 51 0.15 5.73 17.62
N PRO A 52 1.22 5.05 17.19
CA PRO A 52 2.45 4.92 17.97
C PRO A 52 3.17 6.26 18.11
N VAL A 53 3.19 7.08 17.05
CA VAL A 53 3.83 8.41 17.04
C VAL A 53 3.18 9.34 18.06
N VAL A 54 1.85 9.46 18.05
CA VAL A 54 1.12 10.34 18.99
C VAL A 54 1.11 9.78 20.41
N THR A 55 1.00 8.47 20.57
CA THR A 55 1.08 7.82 21.89
C THR A 55 2.44 8.09 22.54
N LEU A 56 3.52 8.04 21.76
CA LEU A 56 4.85 8.37 22.25
C LEU A 56 5.00 9.87 22.53
N ALA A 57 4.42 10.74 21.70
CA ALA A 57 4.40 12.19 21.92
C ALA A 57 3.76 12.55 23.26
N LYS A 58 2.59 11.96 23.58
CA LYS A 58 1.92 12.13 24.87
C LYS A 58 2.85 11.75 26.03
N LYS A 59 3.49 10.58 25.93
CA LYS A 59 4.44 10.10 26.95
C LYS A 59 5.67 11.00 27.09
N ALA A 60 6.19 11.53 25.99
CA ALA A 60 7.32 12.45 25.98
C ALA A 60 6.97 13.78 26.67
N LEU A 61 5.80 14.36 26.35
CA LEU A 61 5.31 15.57 26.99
C LEU A 61 5.06 15.37 28.49
N ASP A 62 4.47 14.24 28.88
CA ASP A 62 4.23 13.93 30.31
C ASP A 62 5.53 13.72 31.10
N LYS A 63 6.59 13.26 30.45
CA LYS A 63 7.92 13.09 31.05
C LYS A 63 8.84 14.29 30.92
N GLY A 64 8.51 15.26 30.07
CA GLY A 64 9.42 16.34 29.68
C GLY A 64 10.68 15.84 28.96
N ASP A 65 10.60 14.73 28.21
CA ASP A 65 11.75 14.09 27.57
C ASP A 65 11.55 13.94 26.06
N VAL A 66 12.05 14.92 25.30
CA VAL A 66 12.00 14.93 23.83
C VAL A 66 12.81 13.80 23.20
N ASN A 67 13.80 13.23 23.90
CA ASN A 67 14.67 12.21 23.31
C ASN A 67 13.91 10.90 22.99
N LEU A 68 12.73 10.71 23.58
CA LEU A 68 11.83 9.61 23.23
C LEU A 68 11.33 9.69 21.78
N LEU A 69 11.26 10.89 21.19
CA LEU A 69 10.64 11.14 19.88
C LEU A 69 11.64 11.19 18.74
N LEU A 70 12.89 11.57 19.01
CA LEU A 70 13.90 11.77 17.99
C LEU A 70 14.16 10.53 17.10
N PRO A 71 14.07 9.28 17.62
CA PRO A 71 14.17 8.10 16.76
C PRO A 71 13.07 7.97 15.69
N TRP A 72 11.98 8.72 15.80
CA TRP A 72 10.83 8.67 14.88
C TRP A 72 10.90 9.71 13.76
N VAL A 73 11.94 10.54 13.73
CA VAL A 73 12.10 11.57 12.70
C VAL A 73 13.48 11.48 12.07
N ALA A 74 13.62 12.02 10.86
CA ALA A 74 14.92 12.15 10.23
C ALA A 74 15.86 12.99 11.11
N LYS A 75 17.13 12.59 11.19
CA LYS A 75 18.13 13.22 12.05
C LYS A 75 18.26 14.73 11.81
N GLU A 76 18.15 15.14 10.55
CA GLU A 76 18.24 16.53 10.10
C GLU A 76 17.04 17.38 10.59
N LYS A 77 15.94 16.72 10.98
CA LYS A 77 14.70 17.34 11.47
C LYS A 77 14.58 17.34 12.99
N GLU A 78 15.53 16.76 13.72
CA GLU A 78 15.51 16.73 15.18
C GLU A 78 15.41 18.14 15.80
N GLY A 79 16.07 19.14 15.19
CA GLY A 79 16.02 20.52 15.65
C GLY A 79 14.61 21.09 15.68
N GLU A 80 13.84 20.85 14.62
CA GLU A 80 12.44 21.29 14.49
C GLU A 80 11.56 20.67 15.58
N ILE A 81 11.77 19.38 15.90
CA ILE A 81 11.01 18.70 16.96
C ILE A 81 11.39 19.21 18.34
N ARG A 82 12.66 19.51 18.59
CA ARG A 82 13.12 20.11 19.86
C ARG A 82 12.50 21.48 20.08
N GLU A 83 12.54 22.34 19.08
CA GLU A 83 11.93 23.68 19.14
C GLU A 83 10.42 23.60 19.40
N ALA A 84 9.69 22.73 18.67
CA ALA A 84 8.27 22.52 18.89
C ALA A 84 7.96 21.98 20.30
N PHE A 85 8.79 21.06 20.81
CA PHE A 85 8.65 20.49 22.15
C PHE A 85 8.83 21.55 23.24
N ASP A 86 9.81 22.45 23.10
CA ASP A 86 10.06 23.54 24.03
C ASP A 86 8.89 24.55 24.05
N LEU A 87 8.37 24.91 22.88
CA LEU A 87 7.20 25.79 22.76
C LEU A 87 5.97 25.21 23.46
N VAL A 88 5.69 23.93 23.23
CA VAL A 88 4.55 23.23 23.82
C VAL A 88 4.72 23.13 25.33
N SER A 89 5.92 22.80 25.80
CA SER A 89 6.24 22.72 27.23
C SER A 89 6.05 24.06 27.95
N ALA A 90 6.28 25.19 27.29
CA ALA A 90 6.10 26.53 27.87
C ALA A 90 4.63 26.97 27.99
N VAL A 91 3.70 26.33 27.27
CA VAL A 91 2.28 26.71 27.22
C VAL A 91 1.39 25.66 27.89
N ARG A 92 1.76 24.38 27.79
CA ARG A 92 1.07 23.26 28.44
C ARG A 92 1.11 23.44 29.96
N GLY A 93 -0.01 23.15 30.61
CA GLY A 93 -0.23 23.33 32.05
C GLY A 93 -0.90 24.65 32.44
N LYS A 94 -1.06 25.61 31.51
CA LYS A 94 -1.73 26.90 31.79
C LYS A 94 -3.25 26.81 31.87
N GLY A 95 -3.84 25.79 31.25
CA GLY A 95 -5.27 25.54 31.30
C GLY A 95 -5.72 24.47 30.28
N PRO A 96 -6.98 24.04 30.31
CA PRO A 96 -7.47 22.96 29.45
C PRO A 96 -7.39 23.29 27.95
N LYS A 97 -7.68 24.54 27.56
CA LYS A 97 -7.66 24.97 26.15
C LYS A 97 -6.23 25.13 25.63
N GLU A 98 -5.35 25.62 26.49
CA GLU A 98 -3.92 25.75 26.21
C GLU A 98 -3.29 24.36 26.01
N ASN A 99 -3.67 23.38 26.83
CA ASN A 99 -3.26 21.99 26.65
C ASN A 99 -3.74 21.42 25.32
N GLU A 100 -5.03 21.57 25.02
CA GLU A 100 -5.59 21.06 23.76
C GLU A 100 -4.89 21.66 22.53
N LEU A 101 -4.68 22.99 22.54
CA LEU A 101 -4.01 23.69 21.44
C LEU A 101 -2.55 23.27 21.31
N ALA A 102 -1.82 23.20 22.43
CA ALA A 102 -0.41 22.85 22.43
C ALA A 102 -0.19 21.38 22.01
N ASP A 103 -1.00 20.45 22.54
CA ASP A 103 -0.96 19.04 22.17
C ASP A 103 -1.28 18.87 20.67
N ARG A 104 -2.33 19.52 20.16
CA ARG A 104 -2.70 19.45 18.74
C ARG A 104 -1.58 19.94 17.83
N TYR A 105 -1.04 21.12 18.11
CA TYR A 105 0.07 21.71 17.36
C TYR A 105 1.29 20.77 17.34
N PHE A 106 1.63 20.18 18.49
CA PHE A 106 2.78 19.29 18.58
C PHE A 106 2.58 18.00 17.80
N PHE A 107 1.41 17.36 17.96
CA PHE A 107 1.12 16.09 17.29
C PHE A 107 1.09 16.24 15.77
N GLU A 108 0.46 17.30 15.26
CA GLU A 108 0.47 17.60 13.82
C GLU A 108 1.87 17.87 13.30
N THR A 109 2.70 18.60 14.06
CA THR A 109 4.09 18.89 13.69
C THR A 109 4.92 17.61 13.65
N LEU A 110 4.88 16.79 14.69
CA LEU A 110 5.64 15.54 14.79
C LEU A 110 5.23 14.56 13.68
N VAL A 111 3.92 14.35 13.48
CA VAL A 111 3.42 13.45 12.44
C VAL A 111 3.83 13.97 11.06
N ARG A 112 3.69 15.27 10.78
CA ARG A 112 4.16 15.82 9.49
C ARG A 112 5.63 15.55 9.24
N VAL A 113 6.49 15.79 10.23
CA VAL A 113 7.95 15.58 10.10
C VAL A 113 8.29 14.09 9.93
N HIS A 114 7.63 13.21 10.68
CA HIS A 114 7.76 11.76 10.52
C HIS A 114 7.42 11.33 9.08
N ARG A 115 6.27 11.78 8.57
CA ARG A 115 5.80 11.48 7.20
C ARG A 115 6.71 12.04 6.12
N GLU A 116 7.26 13.24 6.33
CA GLU A 116 8.28 13.81 5.44
C GLU A 116 9.52 12.90 5.36
N GLY A 117 9.98 12.34 6.48
CA GLY A 117 11.07 11.36 6.50
C GLY A 117 10.75 10.06 5.75
N GLU A 118 9.47 9.68 5.71
CA GLU A 118 8.98 8.56 4.91
C GLU A 118 8.82 8.88 3.42
N GLY A 119 9.07 10.14 3.01
CA GLY A 119 8.81 10.60 1.64
C GLY A 119 7.32 10.69 1.31
N ALA A 120 6.46 10.80 2.32
CA ALA A 120 5.02 10.72 2.19
C ALA A 120 4.31 12.03 2.57
N PRO A 121 3.19 12.37 1.91
CA PRO A 121 2.48 13.59 2.19
C PRO A 121 1.75 13.53 3.54
N PHE A 122 1.83 14.63 4.29
CA PHE A 122 0.98 14.84 5.46
C PHE A 122 -0.42 15.27 5.02
N THR A 123 -1.44 14.52 5.43
CA THR A 123 -2.85 14.77 5.06
C THR A 123 -3.73 15.06 6.29
N GLY A 124 -3.11 15.64 7.32
CA GLY A 124 -3.76 15.91 8.60
C GLY A 124 -3.73 14.71 9.55
N LEU A 125 -3.85 15.02 10.84
CA LEU A 125 -3.88 14.04 11.91
C LEU A 125 -5.22 13.27 11.89
N LYS A 126 -5.14 11.93 11.93
CA LYS A 126 -6.31 11.06 11.82
C LYS A 126 -6.98 10.85 13.19
N PRO A 127 -8.31 10.70 13.24
CA PRO A 127 -9.00 10.43 14.51
C PRO A 127 -8.55 9.11 15.12
N ALA A 128 -8.77 8.95 16.43
CA ALA A 128 -8.56 7.67 17.09
C ALA A 128 -9.63 6.64 16.68
N GLY A 129 -9.33 5.35 16.83
CA GLY A 129 -10.28 4.27 16.61
C GLY A 129 -10.54 3.94 15.14
N LEU A 130 -9.60 4.26 14.24
CA LEU A 130 -9.68 3.76 12.86
C LEU A 130 -9.52 2.24 12.82
N ASP A 131 -10.28 1.58 11.94
CA ASP A 131 -10.08 0.16 11.66
C ASP A 131 -8.83 -0.03 10.80
N LEU A 132 -7.77 -0.55 11.43
CA LEU A 132 -6.49 -0.87 10.78
C LEU A 132 -6.46 -2.29 10.20
N GLY A 133 -7.58 -3.01 10.28
CA GLY A 133 -7.64 -4.43 10.04
C GLY A 133 -6.93 -5.24 11.14
N PRO A 134 -6.87 -6.57 11.01
CA PRO A 134 -6.38 -7.43 12.08
C PRO A 134 -4.84 -7.57 12.12
N ALA A 135 -4.15 -7.31 11.00
CA ALA A 135 -2.73 -7.58 10.88
C ALA A 135 -1.86 -6.57 11.64
N ILE A 136 -2.18 -5.27 11.55
CA ILE A 136 -1.40 -4.19 12.21
C ILE A 136 -1.49 -4.31 13.74
N PRO A 137 -2.67 -4.38 14.38
CA PRO A 137 -2.76 -4.56 15.83
C PRO A 137 -2.11 -5.86 16.32
N ALA A 138 -2.18 -6.94 15.52
CA ALA A 138 -1.50 -8.19 15.85
C ALA A 138 0.02 -8.06 15.81
N ALA A 139 0.56 -7.26 14.88
CA ALA A 139 1.99 -6.95 14.80
C ALA A 139 2.46 -6.10 15.99
N ASP A 140 1.74 -5.04 16.34
CA ASP A 140 2.05 -4.22 17.53
C ASP A 140 2.06 -5.07 18.79
N LYS A 141 1.04 -5.93 18.94
CA LYS A 141 0.94 -6.83 20.09
C LYS A 141 2.06 -7.86 20.13
N ALA A 142 2.54 -8.33 18.98
CA ALA A 142 3.69 -9.23 18.93
C ALA A 142 4.97 -8.54 19.45
N LEU A 143 5.17 -7.26 19.11
CA LEU A 143 6.28 -6.45 19.63
C LEU A 143 6.14 -6.17 21.12
N GLU A 144 4.95 -5.78 21.57
CA GLU A 144 4.65 -5.49 22.98
C GLU A 144 4.89 -6.72 23.87
N THR A 145 4.44 -7.89 23.43
CA THR A 145 4.48 -9.13 24.23
C THR A 145 5.74 -9.97 24.00
N GLY A 146 6.53 -9.66 22.97
CA GLY A 146 7.64 -10.49 22.51
C GLY A 146 7.20 -11.86 21.96
N ASN A 147 5.92 -12.04 21.60
CA ASN A 147 5.37 -13.31 21.15
C ASN A 147 4.69 -13.18 19.77
N PRO A 148 5.35 -13.64 18.69
CA PRO A 148 4.80 -13.54 17.33
C PRO A 148 3.77 -14.62 17.00
N LYS A 149 3.54 -15.63 17.85
CA LYS A 149 2.69 -16.78 17.52
C LYS A 149 1.26 -16.40 17.08
N PRO A 150 0.54 -15.48 17.77
CA PRO A 150 -0.80 -15.10 17.34
C PRO A 150 -0.81 -14.40 15.98
N LEU A 151 0.20 -13.57 15.70
CA LEU A 151 0.36 -12.92 14.38
C LEU A 151 0.61 -13.97 13.29
N LEU A 152 1.51 -14.92 13.52
CA LEU A 152 1.80 -15.98 12.55
C LEU A 152 0.55 -16.80 12.22
N ALA A 153 -0.20 -17.24 13.24
CA ALA A 153 -1.43 -18.01 13.05
C ALA A 153 -2.47 -17.22 12.22
N LEU A 154 -2.62 -15.92 12.49
CA LEU A 154 -3.53 -15.05 11.73
C LEU A 154 -3.14 -14.99 10.24
N ILE A 155 -1.85 -14.78 9.96
CA ILE A 155 -1.35 -14.64 8.58
C ILE A 155 -1.41 -15.97 7.84
N GLU A 156 -0.96 -17.06 8.47
CA GLU A 156 -1.01 -18.42 7.92
C GLU A 156 -2.43 -18.81 7.51
N GLU A 157 -3.43 -18.57 8.36
CA GLU A 157 -4.83 -18.85 8.05
C GLU A 157 -5.27 -18.17 6.75
N LYS A 158 -4.94 -16.89 6.57
CA LYS A 158 -5.32 -16.12 5.37
C LYS A 158 -4.57 -16.56 4.12
N ILE A 159 -3.27 -16.88 4.25
CA ILE A 159 -2.48 -17.43 3.15
C ILE A 159 -3.04 -18.78 2.71
N HIS A 160 -3.22 -19.72 3.64
CA HIS A 160 -3.75 -21.05 3.35
C HIS A 160 -5.14 -20.98 2.72
N GLY A 161 -6.05 -20.19 3.30
CA GLY A 161 -7.40 -20.00 2.77
C GLY A 161 -7.40 -19.40 1.36
N GLY A 162 -6.56 -18.40 1.10
CA GLY A 162 -6.42 -17.79 -0.22
C GLY A 162 -5.88 -18.75 -1.27
N ILE A 163 -4.75 -19.41 -0.98
CA ILE A 163 -4.14 -20.40 -1.89
C ILE A 163 -5.16 -21.49 -2.22
N HIS A 164 -5.80 -22.07 -1.20
CA HIS A 164 -6.76 -23.15 -1.38
C HIS A 164 -7.93 -22.72 -2.28
N LYS A 165 -8.56 -21.57 -1.99
CA LYS A 165 -9.69 -21.03 -2.76
C LYS A 165 -9.34 -20.88 -4.25
N TYR A 166 -8.26 -20.17 -4.55
CA TYR A 166 -7.89 -19.88 -5.94
C TYR A 166 -7.43 -21.14 -6.68
N TYR A 167 -6.71 -22.03 -6.00
CA TYR A 167 -6.27 -23.29 -6.57
C TYR A 167 -7.45 -24.20 -6.95
N VAL A 168 -8.40 -24.40 -6.04
CA VAL A 168 -9.57 -25.26 -6.29
C VAL A 168 -10.39 -24.72 -7.46
N GLU A 169 -10.62 -23.41 -7.53
CA GLU A 169 -11.35 -22.81 -8.66
C GLU A 169 -10.62 -23.02 -9.99
N ALA A 170 -9.31 -22.77 -10.04
CA ALA A 170 -8.52 -22.97 -11.24
C ALA A 170 -8.53 -24.44 -11.68
N MET A 171 -8.38 -25.38 -10.74
CA MET A 171 -8.39 -26.81 -11.03
C MET A 171 -9.75 -27.31 -11.50
N GLU A 172 -10.85 -26.80 -10.95
CA GLU A 172 -12.19 -27.18 -11.40
C GLU A 172 -12.41 -26.79 -12.86
N ARG A 173 -12.09 -25.54 -13.21
CA ARG A 173 -12.23 -25.07 -14.60
C ARG A 173 -11.26 -25.74 -15.56
N LYS A 174 -10.07 -26.12 -15.08
CA LYS A 174 -9.07 -26.83 -15.88
C LYS A 174 -9.60 -28.14 -16.46
N LYS A 175 -10.47 -28.84 -15.74
CA LYS A 175 -11.08 -30.11 -16.18
C LYS A 175 -11.82 -29.98 -17.52
N HIS A 176 -12.37 -28.80 -17.79
CA HIS A 176 -13.21 -28.50 -18.95
C HIS A 176 -12.53 -27.56 -19.97
N ALA A 177 -11.27 -27.17 -19.73
CA ALA A 177 -10.62 -26.12 -20.51
C ALA A 177 -10.45 -26.45 -22.00
N GLY A 178 -10.51 -27.73 -22.38
CA GLY A 178 -10.45 -28.19 -23.77
C GLY A 178 -11.80 -28.30 -24.47
N ASP A 179 -12.92 -28.16 -23.74
CA ASP A 179 -14.26 -28.45 -24.27
C ASP A 179 -14.72 -27.38 -25.29
N SER A 180 -14.26 -26.14 -25.12
CA SER A 180 -14.49 -25.04 -26.04
C SER A 180 -13.54 -23.87 -25.78
N VAL A 181 -13.50 -22.89 -26.69
CA VAL A 181 -12.75 -21.65 -26.47
C VAL A 181 -13.30 -20.90 -25.24
N GLU A 182 -14.61 -20.91 -25.03
CA GLU A 182 -15.27 -20.29 -23.88
C GLU A 182 -14.87 -20.97 -22.56
N ALA A 183 -14.82 -22.30 -22.53
CA ALA A 183 -14.35 -23.05 -21.36
C ALA A 183 -12.86 -22.81 -21.08
N GLY A 184 -12.04 -22.73 -22.14
CA GLY A 184 -10.64 -22.34 -22.03
C GLY A 184 -10.46 -20.92 -21.45
N ARG A 185 -11.24 -19.95 -21.91
CA ARG A 185 -11.26 -18.58 -21.35
C ARG A 185 -11.69 -18.58 -19.88
N ALA A 186 -12.68 -19.40 -19.52
CA ALA A 186 -13.11 -19.53 -18.13
C ALA A 186 -11.98 -20.05 -17.23
N TYR A 187 -11.20 -21.05 -17.68
CA TYR A 187 -10.02 -21.53 -16.98
C TYR A 187 -8.94 -20.45 -16.84
N VAL A 188 -8.58 -19.76 -17.91
CA VAL A 188 -7.60 -18.66 -17.87
C VAL A 188 -8.03 -17.58 -16.87
N GLY A 189 -9.33 -17.25 -16.82
CA GLY A 189 -9.89 -16.31 -15.85
C GLY A 189 -9.77 -16.72 -14.38
N ALA A 190 -9.55 -18.01 -14.07
CA ALA A 190 -9.25 -18.48 -12.71
C ALA A 190 -7.74 -18.73 -12.49
N TYR A 191 -7.04 -19.19 -13.53
CA TYR A 191 -5.60 -19.45 -13.51
C TYR A 191 -4.78 -18.19 -13.24
N VAL A 192 -5.08 -17.09 -13.94
CA VAL A 192 -4.30 -15.85 -13.83
C VAL A 192 -4.43 -15.23 -12.42
N PRO A 193 -5.63 -15.08 -11.82
CA PRO A 193 -5.74 -14.63 -10.43
C PRO A 193 -5.02 -15.53 -9.43
N PHE A 194 -5.04 -16.85 -9.62
CA PHE A 194 -4.29 -17.78 -8.77
C PHE A 194 -2.78 -17.48 -8.82
N LEU A 195 -2.20 -17.33 -10.02
CA LEU A 195 -0.79 -16.99 -10.16
C LEU A 195 -0.45 -15.64 -9.54
N HIS A 196 -1.23 -14.60 -9.82
CA HIS A 196 -1.01 -13.27 -9.22
C HIS A 196 -1.07 -13.32 -7.69
N PHE A 197 -1.97 -14.12 -7.12
CA PHE A 197 -2.06 -14.25 -5.67
C PHE A 197 -0.79 -14.88 -5.07
N VAL A 198 -0.31 -15.98 -5.65
CA VAL A 198 0.91 -16.67 -5.19
C VAL A 198 2.15 -15.80 -5.39
N GLU A 199 2.27 -15.14 -6.55
CA GLU A 199 3.39 -14.24 -6.84
C GLU A 199 3.44 -13.08 -5.86
N ARG A 200 2.31 -12.42 -5.59
CA ARG A 200 2.26 -11.32 -4.61
C ARG A 200 2.69 -11.74 -3.22
N LEU A 201 2.22 -12.91 -2.74
CA LEU A 201 2.67 -13.45 -1.46
C LEU A 201 4.19 -13.70 -1.44
N TYR A 202 4.73 -14.27 -2.51
CA TYR A 202 6.16 -14.52 -2.60
C TYR A 202 6.97 -13.21 -2.63
N VAL A 203 6.54 -12.23 -3.43
CA VAL A 203 7.20 -10.92 -3.54
C VAL A 203 7.16 -10.19 -2.20
N ASP A 204 5.99 -10.14 -1.53
CA ASP A 204 5.85 -9.50 -0.21
C ASP A 204 6.71 -10.20 0.86
N ALA A 205 6.92 -11.51 0.75
CA ALA A 205 7.75 -12.29 1.69
C ALA A 205 9.27 -12.23 1.39
N THR A 206 9.67 -11.82 0.19
CA THR A 206 11.08 -11.86 -0.25
C THR A 206 11.68 -10.49 -0.55
N THR A 207 10.85 -9.46 -0.62
CA THR A 207 11.29 -8.08 -0.88
C THR A 207 11.57 -7.37 0.45
N PRO A 208 12.77 -6.80 0.66
CA PRO A 208 13.06 -5.97 1.82
C PRO A 208 12.10 -4.78 1.92
N ILE A 209 11.59 -4.49 3.12
CA ILE A 209 10.74 -3.34 3.40
C ILE A 209 11.58 -2.23 4.02
N ALA A 210 11.59 -1.04 3.41
CA ALA A 210 12.28 0.14 3.93
C ALA A 210 11.31 1.06 4.69
N HIS A 211 11.77 1.67 5.77
CA HIS A 211 11.03 2.69 6.50
C HIS A 211 11.50 4.09 6.06
N GLY A 212 11.03 4.53 4.89
CA GLY A 212 11.31 5.87 4.35
C GLY A 212 12.46 5.97 3.35
N ALA A 213 12.70 7.19 2.88
CA ALA A 213 13.58 7.45 1.74
C ALA A 213 15.09 7.50 2.10
N GLY A 214 15.43 7.51 3.40
CA GLY A 214 16.79 7.78 3.90
C GLY A 214 17.67 6.55 4.16
N ASP A 215 17.10 5.36 4.39
CA ASP A 215 17.84 4.19 4.89
C ASP A 215 18.03 3.09 3.85
N VAL A 216 18.43 3.46 2.62
CA VAL A 216 18.98 2.51 1.65
C VAL A 216 20.43 2.86 1.31
N GLY A 217 21.30 2.64 2.29
CA GLY A 217 22.68 2.30 2.01
C GLY A 217 22.76 0.90 1.37
N GLY A 218 22.59 0.82 0.05
CA GLY A 218 23.08 -0.31 -0.76
C GLY A 218 22.03 -1.18 -1.45
N ALA A 219 22.17 -1.27 -2.78
CA ALA A 219 21.48 -2.14 -3.75
C ALA A 219 20.04 -1.73 -4.10
N GLY A 220 19.91 -1.05 -5.24
CA GLY A 220 18.65 -0.96 -5.98
C GLY A 220 18.12 -2.34 -6.39
N PRO A 221 16.91 -2.41 -6.99
CA PRO A 221 16.28 -3.67 -7.33
C PRO A 221 17.09 -4.38 -8.43
N GLY A 222 18.03 -5.22 -8.01
CA GLY A 222 18.72 -6.16 -8.89
C GLY A 222 17.71 -7.20 -9.35
N HIS A 223 17.56 -7.33 -10.67
CA HIS A 223 16.95 -8.51 -11.28
C HIS A 223 17.49 -9.77 -10.60
N PRO A 224 16.64 -10.75 -10.22
CA PRO A 224 17.15 -12.04 -9.80
C PRO A 224 17.97 -12.64 -10.96
N GLU A 225 19.26 -12.84 -10.72
CA GLU A 225 20.16 -13.53 -11.63
C GLU A 225 19.63 -14.95 -11.85
N PRO A 226 19.49 -15.42 -13.10
CA PRO A 226 18.95 -16.75 -13.35
C PRO A 226 19.90 -17.82 -12.77
N ALA A 227 19.35 -18.72 -11.97
CA ALA A 227 20.07 -19.84 -11.40
C ALA A 227 20.81 -20.63 -12.50
N VAL A 228 22.13 -20.75 -12.35
CA VAL A 228 22.99 -21.52 -13.25
C VAL A 228 22.54 -22.97 -13.24
N ALA A 229 22.05 -23.45 -14.39
CA ALA A 229 21.74 -24.86 -14.60
C ALA A 229 23.01 -25.68 -14.42
N GLY A 230 22.98 -26.62 -13.45
CA GLY A 230 24.05 -27.58 -13.22
C GLY A 230 24.32 -28.39 -14.49
N LYS A 231 25.60 -28.49 -14.85
CA LYS A 231 26.07 -29.31 -15.96
C LYS A 231 25.70 -30.78 -15.72
N HIS A 232 24.89 -31.35 -16.61
CA HIS A 232 24.81 -32.80 -16.73
C HIS A 232 26.14 -33.32 -17.30
N ALA A 233 26.83 -34.14 -16.52
CA ALA A 233 27.97 -34.92 -16.99
C ALA A 233 27.47 -36.11 -17.84
N HIS A 234 28.31 -36.45 -18.82
CA HIS A 234 28.15 -37.44 -19.89
C HIS A 234 27.71 -38.83 -19.45
#